data_AF-A0AAN6MDN6-F1
#
_entry.id   AF-A0AAN6MDN6-F1
#
_cell.length_a   1.000
_cell.length_b   1.000
_cell.length_c   1.000
_cell.angle_alpha   90.00
_cell.angle_beta   90.00
_cell.angle_gamma   90.00
#
_symmetry.space_group_name_H-M   'P 1'
#
loop_
_entity.id
_entity.type
_entity.pdbx_description
1 polymer ?
#
loop_
_entity_poly.entity_id
_entity_poly.type
_entity_poly.pdbx_seq_one_letter_code
_entity_poly.pdbx_strand_id
1 'polypeptide(L)'
;MIVRDLKRALLLLVPLLALLLISASLWHSGPASLSSLLMGHDGVGRVVHPGAPMPSRPHRKPTLTANKTHMEIYSSSTPDGRYFDIRFGVDVFNPNMVPHPKFNNTWYVVGQLYGDWAGSKRKKDDLYESHEVGCIAQFLNGALMCINYINALPIAHTKGGLCKGDIAWFNFGAGPHDARVFMGPQSPFATYGSNSDYTCFSQWIQDFRHLSDWEYVLMTNTDFPTGTELKRPAPWSATEKNYFIFWDRDDEMHVHYDMWPHRGFSKLERDGAVGRNLANKTGKPDDRCLTKYMPNLPDEHESIHQATNSLKITLCNRADPKCEPHDGNTYIMTIIQHKTYYNYHGEYEPYVVLFQQRAPFELHAISKRPLWISGRQRGEGRRTDMMYVTSANWRDRGVNYHGYLDDVVMLGFGIEDKHSGGMDVLAADLVSEMGLCSEVEEEEEE
;
A
#
# COMPACT_ATOMS: atom_id res chain seq x y z
N MET A 1 24.24 -65.83 25.86
CA MET A 1 22.80 -65.91 25.54
C MET A 1 22.08 -64.58 25.70
N ILE A 2 22.30 -63.83 26.79
CA ILE A 2 21.57 -62.58 27.14
C ILE A 2 21.60 -61.47 26.05
N VAL A 3 22.73 -61.28 25.34
CA VAL A 3 22.86 -60.22 24.32
C VAL A 3 21.99 -60.48 23.07
N ARG A 4 21.71 -61.75 22.75
CA ARG A 4 20.91 -62.11 21.58
C ARG A 4 19.42 -61.88 21.80
N ASP A 5 18.96 -62.08 23.03
CA ASP A 5 17.57 -61.88 23.42
C ASP A 5 17.25 -60.38 23.60
N LEU A 6 18.22 -59.58 24.07
CA LEU A 6 18.07 -58.13 24.15
C LEU A 6 17.91 -57.47 22.77
N LYS A 7 18.64 -57.95 21.74
CA LYS A 7 18.48 -57.46 20.36
C LYS A 7 17.12 -57.80 19.76
N ARG A 8 16.55 -58.96 20.11
CA ARG A 8 15.20 -59.36 19.67
C ARG A 8 14.11 -58.56 20.37
N ALA A 9 14.30 -58.23 21.65
CA ALA A 9 13.40 -57.35 22.39
C ALA A 9 13.42 -55.92 21.82
N LEU A 10 14.59 -55.38 21.47
CA LEU A 10 14.71 -54.06 20.85
C LEU A 10 14.03 -53.99 19.47
N LEU A 11 14.15 -55.04 18.66
CA LEU A 11 13.49 -55.14 17.34
C LEU A 11 11.96 -55.11 17.42
N LEU A 12 11.37 -55.52 18.55
CA LEU A 12 9.92 -55.50 18.75
C LEU A 12 9.44 -54.23 19.47
N LEU A 13 10.24 -53.69 20.40
CA LEU A 13 9.87 -52.51 21.18
C LEU A 13 9.96 -51.22 20.38
N VAL A 14 10.93 -51.07 19.49
CA VAL A 14 11.11 -49.84 18.71
C VAL A 14 9.94 -49.54 17.77
N PRO A 15 9.42 -50.51 16.98
CA PRO A 15 8.24 -50.27 16.13
C PRO A 15 6.98 -49.97 16.95
N LEU A 16 6.81 -50.63 18.09
CA LEU A 16 5.69 -50.40 19.01
C LEU A 16 5.72 -48.99 19.60
N LEU A 17 6.89 -48.52 20.00
CA LEU A 17 7.07 -47.15 20.50
C LEU A 17 6.81 -46.12 19.40
N ALA A 18 7.26 -46.38 18.17
CA ALA A 18 7.00 -45.52 17.02
C ALA A 18 5.50 -45.44 16.69
N LEU A 19 4.79 -46.57 16.70
CA LEU A 19 3.33 -46.62 16.52
C LEU A 19 2.57 -45.89 17.62
N LEU A 20 3.04 -45.96 18.87
CA LEU A 20 2.47 -45.22 20.00
C LEU A 20 2.67 -43.71 19.86
N LEU A 21 3.85 -43.28 19.40
CA LEU A 21 4.13 -41.86 19.15
C LEU A 21 3.33 -41.33 17.95
N ILE A 22 3.18 -42.11 16.88
CA ILE A 22 2.34 -41.75 15.73
C ILE A 22 0.87 -41.65 16.13
N SER A 23 0.36 -42.61 16.90
CA SER A 23 -1.04 -42.58 17.36
C SER A 23 -1.31 -41.42 18.35
N ALA A 24 -0.37 -41.11 19.24
CA ALA A 24 -0.46 -39.92 20.10
C ALA A 24 -0.41 -38.61 19.29
N SER A 25 0.45 -38.53 18.26
CA SER A 25 0.52 -37.39 17.34
C SER A 25 -0.78 -37.20 16.57
N LEU A 26 -1.40 -38.29 16.09
CA LEU A 26 -2.67 -38.26 15.37
C LEU A 26 -3.85 -37.89 16.30
N TRP A 27 -3.78 -38.24 17.58
CA TRP A 27 -4.83 -37.89 18.55
C TRP A 27 -4.74 -36.43 19.00
N HIS A 28 -3.55 -35.85 19.14
CA HIS A 28 -3.39 -34.42 19.44
C HIS A 28 -3.64 -33.50 18.23
N SER A 29 -3.58 -34.05 17.02
CA SER A 29 -4.04 -33.36 15.81
C SER A 29 -5.55 -33.45 15.75
N GLY A 30 -6.26 -32.48 16.33
CA GLY A 30 -7.74 -32.47 16.36
C GLY A 30 -8.38 -32.64 14.96
N PRO A 31 -9.67 -33.00 14.89
CA PRO A 31 -10.36 -33.39 13.64
C PRO A 31 -10.35 -32.32 12.52
N ALA A 32 -9.96 -31.08 12.82
CA ALA A 32 -9.72 -30.04 11.82
C ALA A 32 -8.51 -30.32 10.91
N SER A 33 -7.48 -31.03 11.39
CA SER A 33 -6.27 -31.32 10.61
C SER A 33 -6.48 -32.38 9.54
N LEU A 34 -7.29 -33.42 9.79
CA LEU A 34 -7.54 -34.49 8.83
C LEU A 34 -8.57 -34.10 7.76
N SER A 35 -9.52 -33.21 8.08
CA SER A 35 -10.45 -32.64 7.10
C SER A 35 -9.71 -31.84 6.01
N SER A 36 -8.60 -31.18 6.36
CA SER A 36 -7.78 -30.45 5.38
C SER A 36 -6.98 -31.37 4.44
N LEU A 37 -6.66 -32.59 4.90
CA LEU A 37 -5.88 -33.56 4.12
C LEU A 37 -6.75 -34.43 3.19
N LEU A 38 -8.02 -34.64 3.54
CA LEU A 38 -8.95 -35.53 2.80
C LEU A 38 -9.93 -34.79 1.88
N MET A 39 -10.05 -33.46 1.94
CA MET A 39 -10.88 -32.68 1.00
C MET A 39 -10.11 -32.18 -0.24
N GLY A 40 -8.90 -32.67 -0.46
CA GLY A 40 -8.05 -32.26 -1.58
C GLY A 40 -8.29 -32.96 -2.92
N HIS A 41 -9.44 -33.60 -3.20
CA HIS A 41 -9.55 -34.40 -4.43
C HIS A 41 -10.83 -34.35 -5.29
N ASP A 42 -11.93 -33.69 -4.88
CA ASP A 42 -13.14 -33.62 -5.73
C ASP A 42 -13.66 -32.19 -5.99
N GLY A 43 -12.78 -31.20 -5.85
CA GLY A 43 -13.06 -29.80 -6.16
C GLY A 43 -11.92 -29.16 -6.95
N VAL A 44 -11.48 -29.78 -8.05
CA VAL A 44 -10.59 -29.12 -9.01
C VAL A 44 -11.38 -28.02 -9.71
N GLY A 45 -11.56 -26.90 -9.01
CA GLY A 45 -11.59 -25.61 -9.68
C GLY A 45 -10.32 -25.54 -10.52
N ARG A 46 -10.47 -25.31 -11.82
CA ARG A 46 -9.36 -25.18 -12.76
C ARG A 46 -8.25 -24.35 -12.13
N VAL A 47 -7.11 -24.98 -11.85
CA VAL A 47 -5.85 -24.27 -11.70
C VAL A 47 -5.67 -23.51 -13.00
N VAL A 48 -5.85 -22.19 -12.95
CA VAL A 48 -5.53 -21.31 -14.07
C VAL A 48 -4.04 -21.49 -14.27
N HIS A 49 -3.65 -22.07 -15.42
CA HIS A 49 -2.25 -22.25 -15.75
C HIS A 49 -1.49 -20.93 -15.55
N PRO A 50 -0.36 -20.92 -14.83
CA PRO A 50 0.50 -19.74 -14.71
C PRO A 50 1.11 -19.49 -16.09
N GLY A 51 0.43 -18.68 -16.90
CA GLY A 51 0.84 -18.40 -18.28
C GLY A 51 -0.30 -18.26 -19.29
N ALA A 52 -1.55 -18.56 -18.94
CA ALA A 52 -2.67 -18.21 -19.82
C ALA A 52 -2.95 -16.70 -19.69
N PRO A 53 -2.85 -15.90 -20.78
CA PRO A 53 -3.31 -14.51 -20.74
C PRO A 53 -4.77 -14.51 -20.34
N MET A 54 -5.11 -13.67 -19.36
CA MET A 54 -6.51 -13.42 -19.00
C MET A 54 -7.27 -13.06 -20.28
N PRO A 55 -8.44 -13.69 -20.56
CA PRO A 55 -9.16 -13.42 -21.79
C PRO A 55 -9.38 -11.92 -21.93
N SER A 56 -8.97 -11.34 -23.06
CA SER A 56 -9.09 -9.91 -23.35
C SER A 56 -10.57 -9.53 -23.34
N ARG A 57 -11.04 -8.97 -22.22
CA ARG A 57 -12.39 -8.44 -22.09
C ARG A 57 -12.42 -7.02 -22.64
N PRO A 58 -13.59 -6.52 -23.07
CA PRO A 58 -13.71 -5.13 -23.49
C PRO A 58 -13.32 -4.22 -22.32
N HIS A 59 -12.31 -3.38 -22.54
CA HIS A 59 -11.89 -2.35 -21.59
C HIS A 59 -13.07 -1.44 -21.26
N ARG A 60 -13.38 -1.25 -19.97
CA ARG A 60 -14.40 -0.31 -19.52
C ARG A 60 -13.74 1.01 -19.19
N LYS A 61 -13.99 2.02 -20.03
CA LYS A 61 -13.48 3.37 -19.79
C LYS A 61 -14.17 4.02 -18.59
N PRO A 62 -13.50 4.95 -17.89
CA PRO A 62 -14.10 5.72 -16.82
C PRO A 62 -15.35 6.45 -17.29
N THR A 63 -16.34 6.55 -16.39
CA THR A 63 -17.57 7.28 -16.66
C THR A 63 -17.94 8.16 -15.48
N LEU A 64 -18.64 9.27 -15.75
CA LEU A 64 -19.22 10.06 -14.67
C LEU A 64 -20.28 9.23 -13.94
N THR A 65 -20.26 9.27 -12.61
CA THR A 65 -21.33 8.69 -11.80
C THR A 65 -22.69 9.31 -12.16
N ALA A 66 -23.79 8.63 -11.84
CA ALA A 66 -25.15 9.10 -12.19
C ALA A 66 -25.46 10.53 -11.70
N ASN A 67 -24.90 10.94 -10.56
CA ASN A 67 -25.02 12.30 -10.00
C ASN A 67 -23.91 13.26 -10.48
N LYS A 68 -23.00 12.81 -11.34
CA LYS A 68 -21.88 13.55 -11.93
C LYS A 68 -20.91 14.16 -10.91
N THR A 69 -20.77 13.55 -9.73
CA THR A 69 -19.86 14.06 -8.70
C THR A 69 -18.49 13.36 -8.70
N HIS A 70 -18.38 12.17 -9.28
CA HIS A 70 -17.14 11.40 -9.34
C HIS A 70 -16.89 10.84 -10.73
N MET A 71 -15.63 10.49 -10.99
CA MET A 71 -15.26 9.60 -12.10
C MET A 71 -15.18 8.17 -11.61
N GLU A 72 -16.11 7.32 -12.05
CA GLU A 72 -16.07 5.90 -11.74
C GLU A 72 -14.97 5.20 -12.57
N ILE A 73 -14.10 4.50 -11.85
CA ILE A 73 -13.02 3.67 -12.40
C ILE A 73 -13.35 2.18 -12.22
N TYR A 74 -12.87 1.36 -13.14
CA TYR A 74 -13.18 -0.07 -13.20
C TYR A 74 -11.90 -0.92 -13.16
N SER A 75 -11.98 -2.07 -12.51
CA SER A 75 -10.93 -3.09 -12.57
C SER A 75 -10.79 -3.64 -13.99
N SER A 76 -9.55 -3.81 -14.41
CA SER A 76 -9.17 -4.40 -15.69
C SER A 76 -9.25 -5.94 -15.65
N SER A 77 -9.18 -6.54 -14.45
CA SER A 77 -9.16 -7.99 -14.25
C SER A 77 -10.51 -8.60 -13.90
N THR A 78 -11.41 -7.89 -13.21
CA THR A 78 -12.68 -8.48 -12.76
C THR A 78 -13.75 -8.49 -13.86
N PRO A 79 -14.63 -9.52 -13.91
CA PRO A 79 -15.66 -9.60 -14.96
C PRO A 79 -16.69 -8.47 -14.92
N ASP A 80 -17.03 -8.02 -13.72
CA ASP A 80 -18.01 -6.98 -13.47
C ASP A 80 -17.39 -5.58 -13.38
N GLY A 81 -16.07 -5.47 -13.53
CA GLY A 81 -15.32 -4.21 -13.40
C GLY A 81 -15.23 -3.69 -11.98
N ARG A 82 -15.71 -4.43 -10.97
CA ARG A 82 -15.62 -4.04 -9.56
C ARG A 82 -14.24 -4.33 -9.00
N TYR A 83 -13.92 -3.75 -7.86
CA TYR A 83 -12.71 -4.14 -7.13
C TYR A 83 -12.75 -5.63 -6.72
N PHE A 84 -11.57 -6.17 -6.39
CA PHE A 84 -11.41 -7.54 -5.88
C PHE A 84 -11.00 -7.53 -4.40
N ASP A 85 -11.37 -8.59 -3.67
CA ASP A 85 -10.92 -8.80 -2.30
C ASP A 85 -9.43 -9.19 -2.28
N ILE A 86 -8.71 -8.72 -1.25
CA ILE A 86 -7.39 -9.25 -0.90
C ILE A 86 -7.53 -10.09 0.37
N ARG A 87 -7.21 -11.39 0.28
CA ARG A 87 -7.49 -12.37 1.33
C ARG A 87 -6.20 -12.90 1.95
N PHE A 88 -5.96 -12.46 3.18
CA PHE A 88 -4.85 -12.91 4.02
C PHE A 88 -5.16 -14.16 4.84
N GLY A 89 -6.45 -14.55 4.93
CA GLY A 89 -6.90 -15.61 5.85
C GLY A 89 -7.14 -15.14 7.29
N VAL A 90 -6.82 -13.87 7.58
CA VAL A 90 -7.16 -13.11 8.79
C VAL A 90 -7.61 -11.72 8.38
N ASP A 91 -8.22 -10.97 9.30
CA ASP A 91 -8.63 -9.58 9.05
C ASP A 91 -7.36 -8.70 8.97
N VAL A 92 -7.18 -8.06 7.81
CA VAL A 92 -6.06 -7.17 7.46
C VAL A 92 -6.67 -6.01 6.69
N PHE A 93 -6.19 -4.79 6.93
CA PHE A 93 -6.60 -3.58 6.23
C PHE A 93 -5.38 -2.80 5.73
N ASN A 94 -5.62 -1.74 4.96
CA ASN A 94 -4.58 -0.90 4.36
C ASN A 94 -3.52 -1.68 3.55
N PRO A 95 -3.94 -2.45 2.52
CA PRO A 95 -3.07 -3.36 1.80
C PRO A 95 -2.17 -2.66 0.78
N ASN A 96 -1.06 -3.33 0.50
CA ASN A 96 -0.05 -3.02 -0.50
C ASN A 96 0.11 -4.20 -1.43
N MET A 97 0.42 -3.93 -2.71
CA MET A 97 0.68 -4.95 -3.70
C MET A 97 1.89 -4.53 -4.53
N VAL A 98 3.01 -5.25 -4.42
CA VAL A 98 4.18 -5.04 -5.28
C VAL A 98 4.51 -6.30 -6.07
N PRO A 99 4.84 -6.21 -7.38
CA PRO A 99 5.08 -7.38 -8.21
C PRO A 99 6.25 -8.22 -7.71
N HIS A 100 6.12 -9.55 -7.75
CA HIS A 100 7.24 -10.44 -7.43
C HIS A 100 8.35 -10.26 -8.48
N PRO A 101 9.64 -10.18 -8.10
CA PRO A 101 10.74 -9.92 -9.03
C PRO A 101 11.03 -11.07 -10.01
N LYS A 102 10.36 -12.23 -9.87
CA LYS A 102 10.66 -13.46 -10.62
C LYS A 102 9.43 -14.16 -11.18
N PHE A 103 8.32 -14.15 -10.45
CA PHE A 103 7.10 -14.80 -10.88
C PHE A 103 6.11 -13.77 -11.44
N ASN A 104 5.65 -13.99 -12.66
CA ASN A 104 4.55 -13.20 -13.22
C ASN A 104 3.26 -13.51 -12.46
N ASN A 105 2.29 -12.58 -12.51
CA ASN A 105 0.98 -12.73 -11.86
C ASN A 105 1.08 -13.15 -10.38
N THR A 106 2.12 -12.67 -9.71
CA THR A 106 2.44 -12.99 -8.32
C THR A 106 2.92 -11.70 -7.67
N TRP A 107 2.45 -11.41 -6.46
CA TRP A 107 2.74 -10.17 -5.76
C TRP A 107 3.15 -10.45 -4.32
N TYR A 108 4.06 -9.64 -3.78
CA TYR A 108 4.12 -9.48 -2.32
C TYR A 108 2.95 -8.60 -1.93
N VAL A 109 2.16 -9.07 -0.97
CA VAL A 109 1.09 -8.27 -0.37
C VAL A 109 1.35 -8.07 1.10
N VAL A 110 1.15 -6.84 1.57
CA VAL A 110 1.43 -6.41 2.95
C VAL A 110 0.28 -5.53 3.43
N GLY A 111 -0.17 -5.70 4.66
CA GLY A 111 -1.12 -4.79 5.29
C GLY A 111 -1.12 -4.88 6.80
N GLN A 112 -1.86 -3.96 7.42
CA GLN A 112 -1.99 -3.85 8.86
C GLN A 112 -2.94 -4.92 9.39
N LEU A 113 -2.46 -5.72 10.34
CA LEU A 113 -3.29 -6.71 11.01
C LEU A 113 -4.38 -6.02 11.84
N TYR A 114 -5.63 -6.45 11.66
CA TYR A 114 -6.74 -6.03 12.51
C TYR A 114 -6.81 -6.93 13.76
N GLY A 115 -6.59 -6.33 14.92
CA GLY A 115 -6.59 -7.06 16.19
C GLY A 115 -5.30 -7.85 16.41
N ASP A 116 -5.41 -8.97 17.13
CA ASP A 116 -4.26 -9.58 17.77
C ASP A 116 -3.71 -10.75 16.97
N TRP A 117 -2.38 -10.82 16.85
CA TRP A 117 -1.72 -11.95 16.21
C TRP A 117 -2.02 -13.22 16.99
N ALA A 118 -2.47 -14.29 16.32
CA ALA A 118 -2.85 -15.56 16.95
C ALA A 118 -1.69 -16.27 17.69
N GLY A 119 -0.45 -15.82 17.49
CA GLY A 119 0.74 -16.23 18.27
C GLY A 119 1.05 -15.36 19.49
N SER A 120 0.40 -14.20 19.65
CA SER A 120 0.57 -13.32 20.81
C SER A 120 -0.17 -13.91 22.02
N LYS A 121 0.57 -14.55 22.93
CA LYS A 121 0.05 -14.89 24.26
C LYS A 121 0.00 -13.61 25.10
N ARG A 122 -0.88 -12.67 24.76
CA ARG A 122 -0.99 -11.42 25.52
C ARG A 122 -1.36 -11.72 26.96
N LYS A 123 -0.54 -11.21 27.87
CA LYS A 123 -0.93 -10.96 29.24
C LYS A 123 -1.70 -9.64 29.28
N LYS A 124 -2.51 -9.46 30.31
CA LYS A 124 -3.39 -8.30 30.50
C LYS A 124 -2.64 -6.97 30.64
N ASP A 125 -1.31 -7.03 30.82
CA ASP A 125 -0.41 -5.88 31.04
C ASP A 125 0.55 -5.62 29.85
N ASP A 126 0.40 -6.36 28.75
CA ASP A 126 1.26 -6.16 27.56
C ASP A 126 0.81 -4.91 26.78
N LEU A 127 1.78 -4.20 26.19
CA LEU A 127 1.54 -3.04 25.33
C LEU A 127 0.63 -3.42 24.15
N TYR A 128 -0.11 -2.45 23.62
CA TYR A 128 -0.87 -2.66 22.39
C TYR A 128 0.12 -2.74 21.21
N GLU A 129 0.38 -3.95 20.71
CA GLU A 129 1.29 -4.17 19.60
C GLU A 129 0.55 -4.15 18.26
N SER A 130 1.01 -3.28 17.37
CA SER A 130 0.58 -3.22 15.98
C SER A 130 1.56 -3.98 15.10
N HIS A 131 1.02 -4.76 14.15
CA HIS A 131 1.81 -5.58 13.25
C HIS A 131 1.42 -5.33 11.80
N GLU A 132 2.44 -5.11 10.98
CA GLU A 132 2.34 -5.28 9.53
C GLU A 132 2.56 -6.75 9.21
N VAL A 133 1.69 -7.32 8.39
CA VAL A 133 1.76 -8.73 7.98
C VAL A 133 1.83 -8.85 6.47
N GLY A 134 2.61 -9.81 5.98
CA GLY A 134 2.84 -9.99 4.56
C GLY A 134 2.86 -11.45 4.11
N CYS A 135 2.57 -11.66 2.84
CA CYS A 135 2.60 -12.96 2.18
C CYS A 135 2.89 -12.80 0.67
N ILE A 136 3.10 -13.93 -0.02
CA ILE A 136 3.03 -13.99 -1.47
C ILE A 136 1.59 -14.32 -1.87
N ALA A 137 1.04 -13.58 -2.83
CA ALA A 137 -0.33 -13.74 -3.30
C ALA A 137 -0.45 -13.90 -4.81
N GLN A 138 -1.52 -14.60 -5.22
CA GLN A 138 -1.93 -14.80 -6.61
C GLN A 138 -3.45 -14.69 -6.73
N PHE A 139 -3.94 -14.39 -7.94
CA PHE A 139 -5.38 -14.40 -8.20
C PHE A 139 -5.92 -15.82 -8.20
N LEU A 140 -6.83 -16.11 -7.26
CA LEU A 140 -7.53 -17.39 -7.13
C LEU A 140 -9.02 -17.11 -6.89
N ASN A 141 -9.90 -17.72 -7.67
CA ASN A 141 -11.36 -17.59 -7.54
C ASN A 141 -11.87 -16.13 -7.50
N GLY A 142 -11.25 -15.24 -8.28
CA GLY A 142 -11.65 -13.83 -8.38
C GLY A 142 -11.18 -12.93 -7.23
N ALA A 143 -10.34 -13.42 -6.33
CA ALA A 143 -9.71 -12.65 -5.27
C ALA A 143 -8.17 -12.77 -5.35
N LEU A 144 -7.45 -11.80 -4.81
CA LEU A 144 -6.01 -11.90 -4.63
C LEU A 144 -5.75 -12.59 -3.28
N MET A 145 -5.26 -13.82 -3.30
CA MET A 145 -5.16 -14.66 -2.11
C MET A 145 -3.72 -14.99 -1.76
N CYS A 146 -3.36 -14.94 -0.47
CA CYS A 146 -2.11 -15.49 0.01
C CYS A 146 -2.00 -16.97 -0.37
N ILE A 147 -0.89 -17.35 -1.02
CA ILE A 147 -0.58 -18.73 -1.40
C ILE A 147 0.42 -19.40 -0.46
N ASN A 148 0.96 -18.63 0.49
CA ASN A 148 1.80 -19.10 1.59
C ASN A 148 1.28 -18.54 2.92
N TYR A 149 1.93 -18.93 4.03
CA TYR A 149 1.61 -18.40 5.35
C TYR A 149 1.90 -16.89 5.42
N ILE A 150 1.00 -16.16 6.06
CA ILE A 150 1.25 -14.77 6.44
C ILE A 150 2.34 -14.73 7.53
N ASN A 151 3.21 -13.74 7.47
CA ASN A 151 4.23 -13.50 8.48
C ASN A 151 4.20 -12.03 8.89
N ALA A 152 4.42 -11.74 10.18
CA ALA A 152 4.69 -10.38 10.61
C ALA A 152 6.00 -9.89 9.98
N LEU A 153 6.00 -8.67 9.46
CA LEU A 153 7.22 -8.04 8.96
C LEU A 153 8.16 -7.81 10.17
N PRO A 154 9.46 -8.12 10.05
CA PRO A 154 10.43 -8.00 11.15
C PRO A 154 10.87 -6.53 11.36
N ILE A 155 9.89 -5.65 11.60
CA ILE A 155 10.13 -4.23 11.91
C ILE A 155 10.41 -4.10 13.40
N ALA A 156 11.53 -3.47 13.75
CA ALA A 156 11.89 -3.24 15.15
C ALA A 156 10.96 -2.21 15.80
N HIS A 157 10.62 -2.42 17.07
CA HIS A 157 9.89 -1.43 17.86
C HIS A 157 10.72 -0.17 18.06
N THR A 158 10.07 0.98 17.93
CA THR A 158 10.63 2.29 18.25
C THR A 158 10.31 2.67 19.69
N LYS A 159 11.05 3.63 20.25
CA LYS A 159 10.82 4.09 21.63
C LYS A 159 9.75 5.19 21.63
N GLY A 160 8.70 5.00 22.42
CA GLY A 160 7.71 6.03 22.72
C GLY A 160 8.12 6.96 23.86
N GLY A 161 7.21 7.86 24.24
CA GLY A 161 7.32 8.71 25.44
C GLY A 161 7.15 10.21 25.20
N LEU A 162 7.07 10.64 23.94
CA LEU A 162 6.94 12.06 23.58
C LEU A 162 5.49 12.50 23.35
N CYS A 163 4.52 11.58 23.35
CA CYS A 163 3.10 11.91 23.21
C CYS A 163 2.52 12.53 24.49
N LYS A 164 1.78 13.63 24.35
CA LYS A 164 1.24 14.42 25.47
C LYS A 164 -0.22 14.81 25.19
N GLY A 165 -0.97 15.14 26.25
CA GLY A 165 -2.38 15.56 26.12
C GLY A 165 -3.26 14.46 25.51
N ASP A 166 -4.13 14.85 24.57
CA ASP A 166 -5.14 13.96 23.97
C ASP A 166 -4.56 12.81 23.15
N ILE A 167 -3.28 12.90 22.77
CA ILE A 167 -2.55 11.85 22.04
C ILE A 167 -1.62 11.02 22.94
N ALA A 168 -1.62 11.23 24.26
CA ALA A 168 -0.72 10.52 25.19
C ALA A 168 -0.91 8.99 25.17
N TRP A 169 -2.07 8.51 24.74
CA TRP A 169 -2.36 7.08 24.61
C TRP A 169 -1.48 6.38 23.56
N PHE A 170 -0.97 7.10 22.55
CA PHE A 170 0.00 6.57 21.58
C PHE A 170 1.33 6.13 22.22
N ASN A 171 1.63 6.55 23.46
CA ASN A 171 2.79 6.03 24.19
C ASN A 171 2.63 4.56 24.63
N PHE A 172 1.39 4.03 24.65
CA PHE A 172 1.11 2.64 25.03
C PHE A 172 1.03 1.69 23.83
N GLY A 173 1.03 2.25 22.61
CA GLY A 173 1.16 1.49 21.38
C GLY A 173 2.62 1.18 21.09
N ALA A 174 2.89 0.03 20.48
CA ALA A 174 4.21 -0.34 20.00
C ALA A 174 4.10 -0.97 18.60
N GLY A 175 5.12 -0.75 17.77
CA GLY A 175 5.23 -1.38 16.45
C GLY A 175 4.91 -0.45 15.27
N PRO A 176 4.95 -0.98 14.04
CA PRO A 176 4.59 -0.25 12.83
C PRO A 176 3.07 -0.08 12.67
N HIS A 177 2.69 1.01 12.00
CA HIS A 177 1.32 1.30 11.58
C HIS A 177 1.25 1.72 10.11
N ASP A 178 0.19 1.29 9.43
CA ASP A 178 -0.22 1.78 8.10
C ASP A 178 0.92 1.82 7.08
N ALA A 179 1.64 0.70 6.95
CA ALA A 179 2.76 0.59 6.04
C ALA A 179 2.33 0.79 4.59
N ARG A 180 3.24 1.40 3.82
CA ARG A 180 3.16 1.53 2.37
C ARG A 180 4.38 0.87 1.78
N VAL A 181 4.17 -0.18 0.99
CA VAL A 181 5.23 -0.92 0.30
C VAL A 181 5.20 -0.57 -1.17
N PHE A 182 6.34 -0.13 -1.71
CA PHE A 182 6.43 0.40 -3.06
C PHE A 182 7.79 0.20 -3.70
N MET A 183 7.82 0.28 -5.03
CA MET A 183 9.06 0.23 -5.81
C MET A 183 9.62 1.64 -6.02
N GLY A 184 10.87 1.88 -5.61
CA GLY A 184 11.67 2.98 -6.13
C GLY A 184 12.34 2.63 -7.47
N PRO A 185 13.16 3.53 -8.04
CA PRO A 185 13.85 3.29 -9.32
C PRO A 185 14.65 1.99 -9.33
N GLN A 186 15.32 1.65 -8.21
CA GLN A 186 16.23 0.52 -8.11
C GLN A 186 15.89 -0.49 -7.02
N SER A 187 15.07 -0.14 -6.02
CA SER A 187 14.86 -0.97 -4.83
C SER A 187 13.46 -0.77 -4.26
N PRO A 188 12.86 -1.81 -3.66
CA PRO A 188 11.59 -1.69 -2.95
C PRO A 188 11.80 -1.11 -1.55
N PHE A 189 10.87 -0.29 -1.11
CA PHE A 189 10.87 0.32 0.22
C PHE A 189 9.53 0.10 0.91
N ALA A 190 9.57 0.08 2.24
CA ALA A 190 8.41 0.15 3.11
C ALA A 190 8.50 1.43 3.93
N THR A 191 7.47 2.27 3.88
CA THR A 191 7.30 3.37 4.82
C THR A 191 6.21 3.05 5.81
N TYR A 192 6.38 3.35 7.09
CA TYR A 192 5.39 3.02 8.13
C TYR A 192 5.40 4.07 9.24
N GLY A 193 4.28 4.22 9.94
CA GLY A 193 4.18 5.07 11.11
C GLY A 193 4.72 4.36 12.35
N SER A 194 5.44 5.06 13.21
CA SER A 194 5.84 4.55 14.53
C SER A 194 6.17 5.69 15.50
N ASN A 195 6.43 5.37 16.76
CA ASN A 195 6.87 6.40 17.71
C ASN A 195 8.15 7.09 17.22
N SER A 196 8.24 8.38 17.53
CA SER A 196 9.28 9.28 17.02
C SER A 196 10.32 9.61 18.07
N ASP A 197 11.55 9.84 17.64
CA ASP A 197 12.63 10.34 18.50
C ASP A 197 12.61 11.87 18.66
N TYR A 198 11.85 12.61 17.84
CA TYR A 198 11.80 14.09 17.87
C TYR A 198 10.39 14.69 18.02
N THR A 199 9.34 13.93 17.72
CA THR A 199 7.94 14.29 17.95
C THR A 199 7.21 13.15 18.67
N CYS A 200 5.87 13.10 18.72
CA CYS A 200 5.16 11.96 19.34
C CYS A 200 5.16 10.72 18.44
N PHE A 201 4.84 10.90 17.16
CA PHE A 201 4.71 9.83 16.17
C PHE A 201 5.17 10.34 14.82
N SER A 202 5.98 9.57 14.10
CA SER A 202 6.55 9.97 12.80
C SER A 202 6.47 8.86 11.76
N GLN A 203 6.81 9.20 10.51
CA GLN A 203 6.96 8.28 9.42
C GLN A 203 8.40 7.76 9.36
N TRP A 204 8.55 6.46 9.12
CA TRP A 204 9.82 5.76 8.98
C TRP A 204 9.91 5.15 7.58
N ILE A 205 11.13 4.86 7.13
CA ILE A 205 11.42 4.13 5.89
C ILE A 205 12.40 2.98 6.18
N GLN A 206 12.24 1.87 5.46
CA GLN A 206 13.17 0.76 5.45
C GLN A 206 13.16 0.07 4.09
N ASP A 207 14.30 -0.46 3.67
CA ASP A 207 14.41 -1.34 2.53
C ASP A 207 13.58 -2.61 2.75
N PHE A 208 12.59 -2.82 1.87
CA PHE A 208 11.63 -3.91 2.01
C PHE A 208 12.27 -5.30 1.82
N ARG A 209 13.45 -5.37 1.20
CA ARG A 209 14.19 -6.63 1.03
C ARG A 209 14.70 -7.20 2.34
N HIS A 210 14.85 -6.35 3.37
CA HIS A 210 15.19 -6.75 4.72
C HIS A 210 13.97 -7.15 5.56
N LEU A 211 12.76 -6.92 5.05
CA LEU A 211 11.49 -7.17 5.75
C LEU A 211 10.71 -8.35 5.18
N SER A 212 11.18 -8.94 4.08
CA SER A 212 10.53 -10.03 3.39
C SER A 212 11.57 -11.06 2.96
N ASP A 213 11.12 -12.26 2.59
CA ASP A 213 11.96 -13.24 1.90
C ASP A 213 12.19 -12.79 0.45
N TRP A 214 12.76 -11.60 0.28
CA TRP A 214 13.13 -11.07 -1.02
C TRP A 214 14.33 -11.84 -1.51
N GLU A 215 14.16 -12.58 -2.60
CA GLU A 215 15.23 -13.42 -3.10
C GLU A 215 16.49 -12.60 -3.40
N TYR A 216 17.63 -13.09 -2.93
CA TYR A 216 18.93 -12.41 -2.99
C TYR A 216 19.31 -12.10 -4.44
N VAL A 217 19.11 -10.86 -4.85
CA VAL A 217 19.76 -10.24 -6.00
C VAL A 217 20.91 -9.43 -5.44
N LEU A 218 22.11 -9.52 -6.02
CA LEU A 218 23.26 -8.72 -5.62
C LEU A 218 22.86 -7.24 -5.54
N MET A 219 22.73 -6.73 -4.32
CA MET A 219 22.20 -5.41 -4.04
C MET A 219 23.32 -4.39 -4.24
N THR A 220 23.21 -3.55 -5.27
CA THR A 220 24.15 -2.44 -5.49
C THR A 220 23.81 -1.23 -4.62
N ASN A 221 22.52 -1.05 -4.28
CA ASN A 221 22.05 -0.02 -3.36
C ASN A 221 21.70 -0.64 -1.99
N THR A 222 22.11 0.03 -0.91
CA THR A 222 21.95 -0.37 0.50
C THR A 222 21.28 0.71 1.34
N ASP A 223 20.47 1.57 0.71
CA ASP A 223 19.75 2.64 1.41
C ASP A 223 18.73 2.07 2.41
N PHE A 224 18.74 2.60 3.64
CA PHE A 224 17.80 2.27 4.71
C PHE A 224 17.70 0.77 5.08
N PRO A 225 18.82 0.09 5.42
CA PRO A 225 18.80 -1.34 5.75
C PRO A 225 18.00 -1.64 7.03
N THR A 226 17.87 -0.65 7.90
CA THR A 226 17.05 -0.66 9.11
C THR A 226 16.08 0.51 9.10
N GLY A 227 15.03 0.43 9.92
CA GLY A 227 14.08 1.53 10.12
C GLY A 227 14.80 2.86 10.36
N THR A 228 14.55 3.82 9.48
CA THR A 228 15.12 5.16 9.49
C THR A 228 14.00 6.18 9.52
N GLU A 229 14.02 7.08 10.51
CA GLU A 229 12.98 8.08 10.68
C GLU A 229 13.08 9.17 9.60
N LEU A 230 11.96 9.46 8.92
CA LEU A 230 11.87 10.52 7.93
C LEU A 230 11.63 11.86 8.63
N LYS A 231 12.59 12.78 8.52
CA LYS A 231 12.50 14.11 9.13
C LYS A 231 11.84 15.12 8.19
N ARG A 232 11.42 16.25 8.75
CA ARG A 232 11.04 17.46 8.02
C ARG A 232 11.72 18.70 8.64
N PRO A 233 11.89 19.80 7.88
CA PRO A 233 12.23 21.09 8.46
C PRO A 233 11.14 21.56 9.44
N ALA A 234 11.55 22.32 10.46
CA ALA A 234 10.60 22.98 11.36
C ALA A 234 9.68 23.95 10.58
N PRO A 235 8.43 24.17 11.03
CA PRO A 235 7.81 23.61 12.24
C PRO A 235 7.38 22.15 12.09
N TRP A 236 7.21 21.46 13.22
CA TRP A 236 6.72 20.08 13.29
C TRP A 236 5.36 20.03 13.98
N SER A 237 4.54 19.08 13.57
CA SER A 237 3.32 18.63 14.23
C SER A 237 3.64 17.56 15.28
N ALA A 238 2.72 17.35 16.22
CA ALA A 238 2.86 16.27 17.20
C ALA A 238 2.80 14.88 16.53
N THR A 239 2.03 14.74 15.47
CA THR A 239 1.96 13.52 14.65
C THR A 239 2.36 13.86 13.23
N GLU A 240 3.51 13.36 12.82
CA GLU A 240 3.98 13.37 11.45
C GLU A 240 3.61 12.04 10.80
N LYS A 241 2.79 12.09 9.76
CA LYS A 241 2.29 10.87 9.10
C LYS A 241 1.98 11.15 7.65
N ASN A 242 1.76 10.08 6.89
CA ASN A 242 1.33 10.15 5.50
C ASN A 242 2.34 10.82 4.56
N TYR A 243 3.62 10.78 4.93
CA TYR A 243 4.66 11.21 4.01
C TYR A 243 4.75 10.23 2.83
N PHE A 244 5.12 10.74 1.66
CA PHE A 244 5.47 9.87 0.55
C PHE A 244 6.85 10.25 0.00
N ILE A 245 7.54 9.24 -0.50
CA ILE A 245 8.84 9.38 -1.16
C ILE A 245 8.63 9.52 -2.66
N PHE A 246 9.45 10.35 -3.29
CA PHE A 246 9.52 10.47 -4.74
C PHE A 246 10.95 10.67 -5.22
N TRP A 247 11.17 10.47 -6.51
CA TRP A 247 12.46 10.62 -7.15
C TRP A 247 12.36 11.58 -8.32
N ASP A 248 13.37 12.43 -8.47
CA ASP A 248 13.46 13.35 -9.60
C ASP A 248 13.96 12.64 -10.86
N ARG A 249 14.31 13.41 -11.90
CA ARG A 249 14.84 12.86 -13.16
C ARG A 249 16.20 12.18 -12.98
N ASP A 250 16.99 12.63 -12.02
CA ASP A 250 18.35 12.15 -11.77
C ASP A 250 18.38 11.05 -10.68
N ASP A 251 17.20 10.49 -10.35
CA ASP A 251 16.97 9.50 -9.30
C ASP A 251 17.38 9.97 -7.89
N GLU A 252 17.39 11.28 -7.64
CA GLU A 252 17.61 11.82 -6.30
C GLU A 252 16.32 11.75 -5.47
N MET A 253 16.45 11.22 -4.25
CA MET A 253 15.32 10.95 -3.37
C MET A 253 14.84 12.20 -2.64
N HIS A 254 13.53 12.35 -2.57
CA HIS A 254 12.86 13.44 -1.88
C HIS A 254 11.70 12.91 -1.03
N VAL A 255 11.36 13.63 0.03
CA VAL A 255 10.21 13.35 0.88
C VAL A 255 9.21 14.49 0.81
N HIS A 256 7.95 14.14 0.58
CA HIS A 256 6.82 15.05 0.63
C HIS A 256 6.04 14.83 1.92
N TYR A 257 5.82 15.90 2.68
CA TYR A 257 5.26 15.83 4.03
C TYR A 257 3.98 16.66 4.23
N ASP A 258 3.72 17.69 3.42
CA ASP A 258 2.48 18.47 3.48
C ASP A 258 1.89 18.64 2.07
N MET A 259 0.61 18.32 1.88
CA MET A 259 -0.15 18.66 0.67
C MET A 259 -0.99 19.92 0.84
N TRP A 260 -1.52 20.13 2.03
CA TRP A 260 -2.49 21.18 2.35
C TRP A 260 -2.21 21.74 3.75
N PRO A 261 -2.39 23.06 4.01
CA PRO A 261 -2.83 24.10 3.08
C PRO A 261 -1.75 24.55 2.09
N HIS A 262 -0.48 24.32 2.43
CA HIS A 262 0.65 24.62 1.58
C HIS A 262 1.48 23.37 1.38
N ARG A 263 1.97 23.20 0.16
CA ARG A 263 2.80 22.06 -0.17
C ARG A 263 4.15 22.13 0.56
N GLY A 264 4.68 20.97 0.94
CA GLY A 264 5.93 20.85 1.69
C GLY A 264 6.70 19.60 1.30
N PHE A 265 7.92 19.79 0.83
CA PHE A 265 8.83 18.70 0.48
C PHE A 265 10.30 19.13 0.55
N SER A 266 11.18 18.17 0.73
CA SER A 266 12.63 18.38 0.85
C SER A 266 13.41 17.25 0.22
N LYS A 267 14.67 17.52 -0.16
CA LYS A 267 15.62 16.45 -0.50
C LYS A 267 15.83 15.56 0.73
N LEU A 268 15.82 14.25 0.53
CA LEU A 268 15.99 13.24 1.56
C LEU A 268 17.40 12.63 1.47
N GLU A 269 18.11 12.65 2.59
CA GLU A 269 19.40 12.00 2.75
C GLU A 269 19.22 10.56 3.29
N ARG A 270 20.25 9.73 3.10
CA ARG A 270 20.23 8.29 3.42
C ARG A 270 20.11 7.98 4.91
N ASP A 271 20.33 8.96 5.78
CA ASP A 271 20.19 8.86 7.23
C ASP A 271 18.84 9.39 7.74
N GLY A 272 17.91 9.72 6.83
CA GLY A 272 16.61 10.29 7.16
C GLY A 272 16.62 11.80 7.40
N ALA A 273 17.79 12.44 7.38
CA ALA A 273 17.89 13.89 7.41
C ALA A 273 17.36 14.51 6.12
N VAL A 274 16.96 15.77 6.19
CA VAL A 274 16.41 16.50 5.06
C VAL A 274 17.04 17.87 4.90
N GLY A 275 17.09 18.33 3.66
CA GLY A 275 17.46 19.70 3.32
C GLY A 275 16.39 20.73 3.69
N ARG A 276 16.52 21.95 3.17
CA ARG A 276 15.49 23.00 3.31
C ARG A 276 14.21 22.63 2.57
N ASN A 277 13.08 23.19 3.00
CA ASN A 277 11.82 23.13 2.25
C ASN A 277 12.00 23.73 0.84
N LEU A 278 11.72 22.93 -0.18
CA LEU A 278 11.86 23.31 -1.58
C LEU A 278 10.56 23.86 -2.20
N ALA A 279 9.41 23.63 -1.54
CA ALA A 279 8.09 24.02 -2.03
C ALA A 279 7.88 25.54 -2.12
N ASN A 280 8.63 26.34 -1.36
CA ASN A 280 8.51 27.80 -1.38
C ASN A 280 8.72 28.42 -2.77
N LYS A 281 9.43 27.73 -3.67
CA LYS A 281 9.65 28.19 -5.05
C LYS A 281 8.38 28.15 -5.90
N THR A 282 7.43 27.30 -5.54
CA THR A 282 6.20 27.02 -6.31
C THR A 282 4.94 27.31 -5.49
N GLY A 283 5.07 27.82 -4.26
CA GLY A 283 3.96 27.95 -3.32
C GLY A 283 2.75 28.70 -3.89
N LYS A 284 2.95 29.88 -4.49
CA LYS A 284 1.84 30.66 -5.07
C LYS A 284 1.08 29.95 -6.19
N PRO A 285 1.74 29.48 -7.29
CA PRO A 285 1.02 28.74 -8.33
C PRO A 285 0.42 27.42 -7.83
N ASP A 286 1.12 26.72 -6.92
CA ASP A 286 0.60 25.49 -6.31
C ASP A 286 -0.69 25.77 -5.50
N ASP A 287 -0.70 26.81 -4.66
CA ASP A 287 -1.85 27.21 -3.82
C ASP A 287 -3.08 27.58 -4.68
N ARG A 288 -2.88 28.27 -5.80
CA ARG A 288 -3.96 28.55 -6.76
C ARG A 288 -4.54 27.27 -7.35
N CYS A 289 -3.68 26.36 -7.79
CA CYS A 289 -4.12 25.09 -8.37
C CYS A 289 -4.88 24.24 -7.35
N LEU A 290 -4.36 24.13 -6.13
CA LEU A 290 -5.03 23.44 -5.02
C LEU A 290 -6.40 24.06 -4.73
N THR A 291 -6.49 25.39 -4.67
CA THR A 291 -7.75 26.11 -4.40
C THR A 291 -8.80 25.88 -5.50
N LYS A 292 -8.39 25.79 -6.77
CA LYS A 292 -9.30 25.56 -7.90
C LYS A 292 -9.87 24.14 -7.94
N TYR A 293 -9.04 23.13 -7.67
CA TYR A 293 -9.42 21.72 -7.89
C TYR A 293 -9.71 20.92 -6.62
N MET A 294 -9.29 21.39 -5.44
CA MET A 294 -9.60 20.74 -4.16
C MET A 294 -10.87 21.33 -3.53
N PRO A 295 -11.62 20.54 -2.74
CA PRO A 295 -12.76 21.05 -2.01
C PRO A 295 -12.34 22.06 -0.95
N ASN A 296 -13.19 23.07 -0.74
CA ASN A 296 -13.06 23.97 0.39
C ASN A 296 -13.28 23.20 1.69
N LEU A 297 -12.29 23.20 2.57
CA LEU A 297 -12.34 22.46 3.83
C LEU A 297 -12.94 23.34 4.94
N PRO A 298 -14.09 22.99 5.53
CA PRO A 298 -14.53 23.59 6.78
C PRO A 298 -13.61 23.19 7.95
N ASP A 299 -13.52 24.04 8.97
CA ASP A 299 -12.40 24.02 9.94
C ASP A 299 -12.30 22.78 10.85
N GLU A 300 -13.37 22.01 11.08
CA GLU A 300 -13.39 21.05 12.21
C GLU A 300 -13.48 19.56 11.84
N HIS A 301 -13.99 19.19 10.66
CA HIS A 301 -14.34 17.79 10.35
C HIS A 301 -13.84 17.27 9.00
N GLU A 302 -13.11 18.11 8.26
CA GLU A 302 -12.62 17.77 6.94
C GLU A 302 -11.13 18.08 6.83
N SER A 303 -10.41 17.24 6.08
CA SER A 303 -8.96 17.38 5.91
C SER A 303 -8.51 16.73 4.61
N ILE A 304 -7.34 17.14 4.10
CA ILE A 304 -6.67 16.44 3.01
C ILE A 304 -5.65 15.47 3.58
N HIS A 305 -5.75 14.21 3.17
CA HIS A 305 -4.82 13.16 3.51
C HIS A 305 -3.96 12.81 2.31
N GLN A 306 -2.65 12.84 2.48
CA GLN A 306 -1.75 12.16 1.54
C GLN A 306 -1.97 10.65 1.66
N ALA A 307 -2.41 10.02 0.57
CA ALA A 307 -3.00 8.70 0.64
C ALA A 307 -1.97 7.61 0.31
N THR A 308 -1.37 7.70 -0.89
CA THR A 308 -0.51 6.66 -1.46
C THR A 308 0.97 7.04 -1.47
N ASN A 309 1.84 6.07 -1.75
CA ASN A 309 3.16 6.33 -2.29
C ASN A 309 3.09 7.03 -3.67
N SER A 310 4.23 7.49 -4.19
CA SER A 310 4.30 8.06 -5.54
C SER A 310 4.70 7.04 -6.60
N LEU A 311 4.40 7.36 -7.86
CA LEU A 311 4.84 6.67 -9.07
C LEU A 311 5.34 7.70 -10.09
N LYS A 312 6.27 7.35 -10.97
CA LYS A 312 6.60 8.16 -12.16
C LYS A 312 5.78 7.66 -13.35
N ILE A 313 5.13 8.57 -14.08
CA ILE A 313 4.28 8.23 -15.22
C ILE A 313 4.64 9.09 -16.44
N THR A 314 4.77 8.46 -17.61
CA THR A 314 4.85 9.14 -18.90
C THR A 314 3.47 9.14 -19.56
N LEU A 315 2.98 10.31 -19.96
CA LEU A 315 1.66 10.53 -20.57
C LEU A 315 1.63 10.21 -22.07
N CYS A 316 2.21 9.08 -22.45
CA CYS A 316 1.99 8.42 -23.74
C CYS A 316 2.00 6.90 -23.55
N ASN A 317 1.61 6.15 -24.57
CA ASN A 317 1.60 4.68 -24.50
C ASN A 317 3.01 4.14 -24.78
N ARG A 318 3.51 3.23 -23.94
CA ARG A 318 4.77 2.52 -24.12
C ARG A 318 4.81 1.78 -25.47
N ALA A 319 3.67 1.27 -25.92
CA ALA A 319 3.56 0.60 -27.22
C ALA A 319 3.69 1.53 -28.43
N ASP A 320 3.61 2.86 -28.25
CA ASP A 320 3.81 3.83 -29.34
C ASP A 320 5.32 4.03 -29.59
N PRO A 321 5.84 3.73 -30.79
CA PRO A 321 7.26 3.89 -31.11
C PRO A 321 7.76 5.34 -31.06
N LYS A 322 6.86 6.34 -30.98
CA LYS A 322 7.21 7.76 -30.83
C LYS A 322 7.17 8.22 -29.36
N CYS A 323 6.78 7.34 -28.44
CA CYS A 323 6.69 7.68 -27.03
C CYS A 323 8.07 7.62 -26.39
N GLU A 324 8.67 8.79 -26.17
CA GLU A 324 9.92 8.95 -25.43
C GLU A 324 9.66 9.78 -24.17
N PRO A 325 10.10 9.33 -22.98
CA PRO A 325 10.01 10.14 -21.76
C PRO A 325 10.85 11.41 -21.85
N HIS A 326 10.25 12.56 -21.53
CA HIS A 326 10.92 13.84 -21.38
C HIS A 326 10.20 14.71 -20.33
N ASP A 327 10.79 15.86 -19.97
CA ASP A 327 10.29 16.76 -18.92
C ASP A 327 8.88 17.33 -19.19
N GLY A 328 8.37 17.24 -20.42
CA GLY A 328 7.07 17.77 -20.82
C GLY A 328 5.96 16.71 -20.89
N ASN A 329 6.29 15.43 -20.71
CA ASN A 329 5.31 14.36 -20.73
C ASN A 329 5.46 13.37 -19.57
N THR A 330 6.41 13.58 -18.66
CA THR A 330 6.70 12.64 -17.56
C THR A 330 6.61 13.33 -16.20
N TYR A 331 5.82 12.75 -15.31
CA TYR A 331 5.36 13.38 -14.08
C TYR A 331 5.46 12.43 -12.89
N ILE A 332 5.52 12.98 -11.69
CA ILE A 332 5.33 12.23 -10.45
C ILE A 332 3.83 12.23 -10.15
N MET A 333 3.24 11.03 -10.03
CA MET A 333 1.84 10.79 -9.74
C MET A 333 1.68 10.29 -8.30
N THR A 334 0.68 10.80 -7.59
CA THR A 334 0.23 10.27 -6.31
C THR A 334 -1.29 10.43 -6.18
N ILE A 335 -1.88 9.79 -5.17
CA ILE A 335 -3.27 9.99 -4.80
C ILE A 335 -3.32 10.66 -3.43
N ILE A 336 -4.14 11.69 -3.32
CA ILE A 336 -4.53 12.33 -2.06
C ILE A 336 -6.03 12.10 -1.85
N GLN A 337 -6.52 12.23 -0.63
CA GLN A 337 -7.92 12.00 -0.31
C GLN A 337 -8.49 13.17 0.47
N HIS A 338 -9.65 13.65 0.06
CA HIS A 338 -10.48 14.49 0.91
C HIS A 338 -11.17 13.59 1.92
N LYS A 339 -10.79 13.73 3.19
CA LYS A 339 -11.45 13.05 4.30
C LYS A 339 -12.57 13.94 4.82
N THR A 340 -13.75 13.36 4.97
CA THR A 340 -14.82 13.90 5.80
C THR A 340 -15.06 13.00 7.00
N TYR A 341 -15.43 13.57 8.15
CA TYR A 341 -15.76 12.79 9.34
C TYR A 341 -17.05 13.31 9.98
N TYR A 342 -18.17 12.70 9.62
CA TYR A 342 -19.48 13.12 10.09
C TYR A 342 -20.22 11.94 10.74
N ASN A 343 -20.89 12.19 11.86
CA ASN A 343 -21.67 11.18 12.59
C ASN A 343 -20.88 9.89 12.89
N TYR A 344 -19.64 10.06 13.34
CA TYR A 344 -18.70 8.98 13.66
C TYR A 344 -18.33 8.06 12.48
N HIS A 345 -18.53 8.53 11.24
CA HIS A 345 -18.18 7.81 10.03
C HIS A 345 -17.22 8.64 9.18
N GLY A 346 -16.11 8.03 8.77
CA GLY A 346 -15.14 8.64 7.88
C GLY A 346 -15.45 8.30 6.43
N GLU A 347 -15.43 9.28 5.53
CA GLU A 347 -15.48 9.03 4.08
C GLU A 347 -14.25 9.65 3.43
N TYR A 348 -13.68 8.97 2.45
CA TYR A 348 -12.47 9.39 1.76
C TYR A 348 -12.73 9.45 0.26
N GLU A 349 -12.50 10.63 -0.32
CA GLU A 349 -12.68 10.87 -1.74
C GLU A 349 -11.30 11.09 -2.42
N PRO A 350 -10.81 10.12 -3.21
CA PRO A 350 -9.47 10.14 -3.78
C PRO A 350 -9.34 11.04 -5.01
N TYR A 351 -8.30 11.87 -5.06
CA TYR A 351 -7.90 12.72 -6.17
C TYR A 351 -6.52 12.32 -6.68
N VAL A 352 -6.36 12.26 -8.00
CA VAL A 352 -5.05 12.03 -8.63
C VAL A 352 -4.33 13.36 -8.75
N VAL A 353 -3.05 13.39 -8.39
CA VAL A 353 -2.21 14.58 -8.44
C VAL A 353 -0.96 14.27 -9.25
N LEU A 354 -0.61 15.19 -10.15
CA LEU A 354 0.61 15.15 -10.96
C LEU A 354 1.52 16.34 -10.61
N PHE A 355 2.79 16.06 -10.36
CA PHE A 355 3.85 17.05 -10.21
C PHE A 355 4.84 16.95 -11.36
N GLN A 356 5.47 18.07 -11.71
CA GLN A 356 6.65 18.05 -12.57
C GLN A 356 7.72 17.13 -11.99
N GLN A 357 8.34 16.27 -12.80
CA GLN A 357 9.43 15.38 -12.34
C GLN A 357 10.76 16.13 -12.10
N ARG A 358 10.87 17.35 -12.61
CA ARG A 358 12.04 18.22 -12.46
C ARG A 358 11.80 19.24 -11.37
N ALA A 359 12.87 19.68 -10.72
CA ALA A 359 12.81 20.86 -9.85
C ALA A 359 12.26 22.08 -10.63
N PRO A 360 11.44 22.95 -10.01
CA PRO A 360 11.07 22.94 -8.60
C PRO A 360 9.83 22.08 -8.25
N PHE A 361 9.49 21.08 -9.06
CA PHE A 361 8.43 20.08 -8.83
C PHE A 361 7.02 20.66 -8.75
N GLU A 362 6.75 21.72 -9.51
CA GLU A 362 5.46 22.43 -9.58
C GLU A 362 4.29 21.44 -9.74
N LEU A 363 3.14 21.76 -9.13
CA LEU A 363 1.90 21.06 -9.43
C LEU A 363 1.59 21.23 -10.92
N HIS A 364 1.40 20.11 -11.61
CA HIS A 364 1.04 20.08 -13.02
C HIS A 364 -0.47 19.97 -13.19
N ALA A 365 -1.10 19.05 -12.46
CA ALA A 365 -2.52 18.79 -12.58
C ALA A 365 -3.10 18.08 -11.35
N ILE A 366 -4.40 18.27 -11.13
CA ILE A 366 -5.21 17.55 -10.14
C ILE A 366 -6.47 17.04 -10.85
N SER A 367 -6.96 15.84 -10.54
CA SER A 367 -8.20 15.35 -11.13
C SER A 367 -9.36 16.32 -10.86
N LYS A 368 -10.15 16.65 -11.88
CA LYS A 368 -11.27 17.61 -11.76
C LYS A 368 -12.36 17.12 -10.79
N ARG A 369 -12.38 15.82 -10.54
CA ARG A 369 -13.32 15.13 -9.65
C ARG A 369 -12.59 14.03 -8.87
N PRO A 370 -13.13 13.64 -7.71
CA PRO A 370 -12.65 12.45 -7.02
C PRO A 370 -13.01 11.18 -7.80
N LEU A 371 -12.23 10.12 -7.59
CA LEU A 371 -12.46 8.82 -8.19
C LEU A 371 -13.52 8.05 -7.39
N TRP A 372 -14.40 7.34 -8.09
CA TRP A 372 -15.32 6.36 -7.52
C TRP A 372 -14.85 4.95 -7.86
N ILE A 373 -14.47 4.19 -6.83
CA ILE A 373 -14.06 2.79 -6.96
C ILE A 373 -15.30 1.94 -7.27
N SER A 374 -15.39 1.37 -8.48
CA SER A 374 -16.53 0.53 -8.82
C SER A 374 -16.63 -0.67 -7.86
N GLY A 375 -17.82 -0.88 -7.31
CA GLY A 375 -18.08 -1.83 -6.23
C GLY A 375 -18.23 -1.19 -4.85
N ARG A 376 -17.77 0.06 -4.63
CA ARG A 376 -18.01 0.82 -3.39
C ARG A 376 -19.51 0.91 -3.11
N GLN A 377 -19.93 0.54 -1.91
CA GLN A 377 -21.34 0.54 -1.55
C GLN A 377 -21.79 1.92 -1.10
N ARG A 378 -23.09 2.17 -1.29
CA ARG A 378 -23.80 3.32 -0.73
C ARG A 378 -24.71 2.79 0.36
N GLY A 379 -24.45 3.18 1.61
CA GLY A 379 -25.27 2.83 2.76
C GLY A 379 -26.59 3.60 2.80
N GLU A 380 -27.39 3.35 3.84
CA GLU A 380 -28.61 4.11 4.11
C GLU A 380 -28.28 5.59 4.37
N GLY A 381 -28.99 6.50 3.70
CA GLY A 381 -28.85 7.94 3.89
C GLY A 381 -27.51 8.51 3.39
N ARG A 382 -27.32 8.65 2.07
CA ARG A 382 -26.14 9.28 1.39
C ARG A 382 -24.73 8.80 1.80
N ARG A 383 -24.59 7.95 2.81
CA ARG A 383 -23.30 7.44 3.27
C ARG A 383 -22.73 6.43 2.30
N THR A 384 -21.42 6.30 2.32
CA THR A 384 -20.67 5.36 1.50
C THR A 384 -19.70 4.56 2.35
N ASP A 385 -19.19 3.44 1.82
CA ASP A 385 -18.13 2.70 2.52
C ASP A 385 -16.93 3.63 2.76
N MET A 386 -16.34 3.56 3.96
CA MET A 386 -15.06 4.14 4.29
C MET A 386 -13.96 3.38 3.54
N MET A 387 -13.53 3.92 2.40
CA MET A 387 -12.48 3.33 1.58
C MET A 387 -11.23 4.21 1.57
N TYR A 388 -10.17 3.80 2.26
CA TYR A 388 -8.91 4.54 2.32
C TYR A 388 -7.89 3.96 1.33
N VAL A 389 -7.65 4.65 0.21
CA VAL A 389 -6.62 4.29 -0.78
C VAL A 389 -5.24 4.42 -0.17
N THR A 390 -4.64 3.29 0.18
CA THR A 390 -3.40 3.24 0.95
C THR A 390 -2.17 3.19 0.04
N SER A 391 -2.26 2.51 -1.09
CA SER A 391 -1.11 2.23 -1.95
C SER A 391 -1.44 2.31 -3.44
N ALA A 392 -0.44 2.64 -4.25
CA ALA A 392 -0.51 2.64 -5.70
C ALA A 392 0.81 2.11 -6.27
N ASN A 393 0.78 0.99 -6.98
CA ASN A 393 1.99 0.37 -7.55
C ASN A 393 1.75 -0.09 -8.98
N TRP A 394 2.77 -0.07 -9.82
CA TRP A 394 2.66 -0.70 -11.14
C TRP A 394 2.42 -2.20 -10.97
N ARG A 395 1.42 -2.75 -11.70
CA ARG A 395 0.98 -4.15 -11.58
C ARG A 395 2.05 -5.12 -12.06
N ASP A 396 2.75 -4.74 -13.13
CA ASP A 396 3.53 -5.67 -13.93
C ASP A 396 5.00 -5.62 -13.53
N ARG A 397 5.62 -6.80 -13.49
CA ARG A 397 7.03 -6.96 -13.14
C ARG A 397 7.92 -6.21 -14.12
N GLY A 398 8.89 -5.47 -13.58
CA GLY A 398 9.90 -4.75 -14.37
C GLY A 398 9.53 -3.30 -14.72
N VAL A 399 8.28 -2.88 -14.44
CA VAL A 399 7.89 -1.46 -14.55
C VAL A 399 8.47 -0.64 -13.39
N ASN A 400 8.65 -1.26 -12.22
CA ASN A 400 9.26 -0.70 -11.00
C ASN A 400 8.63 0.63 -10.57
N TYR A 401 9.31 1.77 -10.76
CA TYR A 401 8.80 3.10 -10.38
C TYR A 401 8.19 3.87 -11.57
N HIS A 402 8.55 3.54 -12.81
CA HIS A 402 8.24 4.34 -14.00
C HIS A 402 7.39 3.58 -15.03
N GLY A 403 6.12 3.98 -15.14
CA GLY A 403 5.16 3.44 -16.11
C GLY A 403 4.63 4.45 -17.12
N TYR A 404 3.71 4.00 -17.95
CA TYR A 404 3.12 4.68 -19.11
C TYR A 404 1.59 4.55 -19.08
N LEU A 405 0.89 5.26 -19.97
CA LEU A 405 -0.58 5.29 -20.00
C LEU A 405 -1.23 3.93 -20.25
N ASP A 406 -0.55 3.04 -20.96
CA ASP A 406 -0.97 1.68 -21.28
C ASP A 406 -0.52 0.62 -20.24
N ASP A 407 0.23 1.03 -19.22
CA ASP A 407 0.54 0.18 -18.06
C ASP A 407 -0.64 0.17 -17.06
N VAL A 408 -0.68 -0.85 -16.21
CA VAL A 408 -1.75 -1.03 -15.21
C VAL A 408 -1.22 -0.71 -13.81
N VAL A 409 -1.99 0.05 -13.03
CA VAL A 409 -1.72 0.39 -11.63
C VAL A 409 -2.58 -0.48 -10.72
N MET A 410 -1.97 -1.10 -9.71
CA MET A 410 -2.62 -1.75 -8.58
C MET A 410 -2.85 -0.72 -7.48
N LEU A 411 -4.12 -0.43 -7.20
CA LEU A 411 -4.55 0.38 -6.06
C LEU A 411 -4.95 -0.53 -4.92
N GLY A 412 -4.34 -0.36 -3.74
CA GLY A 412 -4.73 -1.05 -2.52
C GLY A 412 -5.48 -0.11 -1.57
N PHE A 413 -6.55 -0.59 -0.95
CA PHE A 413 -7.36 0.21 -0.03
C PHE A 413 -7.93 -0.59 1.14
N GLY A 414 -7.96 0.04 2.32
CA GLY A 414 -8.70 -0.44 3.46
C GLY A 414 -10.19 -0.13 3.31
N ILE A 415 -11.05 -1.02 3.77
CA ILE A 415 -12.51 -0.88 3.77
C ILE A 415 -12.99 -1.02 5.22
N GLU A 416 -13.64 0.02 5.74
CA GLU A 416 -14.21 0.05 7.10
C GLU A 416 -13.20 -0.26 8.23
N ASP A 417 -11.93 0.11 8.04
CA ASP A 417 -10.80 -0.18 8.95
C ASP A 417 -10.68 -1.67 9.35
N LYS A 418 -11.14 -2.57 8.48
CA LYS A 418 -11.21 -4.01 8.79
C LYS A 418 -10.86 -4.92 7.64
N HIS A 419 -11.23 -4.53 6.42
CA HIS A 419 -11.08 -5.36 5.23
C HIS A 419 -10.10 -4.75 4.22
N SER A 420 -9.53 -5.61 3.37
CA SER A 420 -8.59 -5.23 2.32
C SER A 420 -9.22 -5.43 0.94
N GLY A 421 -9.23 -4.37 0.14
CA GLY A 421 -9.61 -4.40 -1.27
C GLY A 421 -8.44 -3.99 -2.17
N GLY A 422 -8.52 -4.41 -3.43
CA GLY A 422 -7.61 -3.98 -4.47
C GLY A 422 -8.31 -3.77 -5.81
N MET A 423 -7.72 -2.93 -6.65
CA MET A 423 -8.20 -2.71 -8.03
C MET A 423 -7.01 -2.52 -8.97
N ASP A 424 -7.03 -3.20 -10.11
CA ASP A 424 -6.06 -3.02 -11.18
C ASP A 424 -6.66 -2.12 -12.27
N VAL A 425 -6.11 -0.92 -12.44
CA VAL A 425 -6.70 0.15 -13.27
C VAL A 425 -5.69 0.56 -14.34
N LEU A 426 -6.14 0.75 -15.58
CA LEU A 426 -5.29 1.29 -16.64
C LEU A 426 -4.83 2.71 -16.24
N ALA A 427 -3.55 3.03 -16.40
CA ALA A 427 -3.03 4.33 -15.97
C ALA A 427 -3.71 5.50 -16.69
N ALA A 428 -4.00 5.34 -17.99
CA ALA A 428 -4.79 6.31 -18.78
C ALA A 428 -6.14 6.66 -18.15
N ASP A 429 -6.78 5.70 -17.48
CA ASP A 429 -8.09 5.88 -16.89
C ASP A 429 -8.01 6.76 -15.62
N LEU A 430 -6.94 6.61 -14.83
CA LEU A 430 -6.69 7.43 -13.64
C LEU A 430 -6.45 8.90 -14.00
N VAL A 431 -5.83 9.18 -15.14
CA VAL A 431 -5.48 10.54 -15.60
C VAL A 431 -6.41 11.05 -16.72
N SER A 432 -7.60 10.48 -16.86
CA SER A 432 -8.51 10.81 -17.96
C SER A 432 -9.25 12.14 -17.81
N GLU A 433 -9.46 12.64 -16.58
CA GLU A 433 -10.16 13.90 -16.29
C GLU A 433 -9.32 14.82 -15.39
N MET A 434 -8.10 15.14 -15.84
CA MET A 434 -7.18 16.04 -15.12
C MET A 434 -7.49 17.51 -15.40
N GLY A 435 -7.40 18.36 -14.38
CA GLY A 435 -7.41 19.81 -14.47
C GLY A 435 -5.99 20.35 -14.39
N LEU A 436 -5.58 21.06 -15.44
CA LEU A 436 -4.22 21.57 -15.56
C LEU A 436 -4.05 22.84 -14.72
N CYS A 437 -2.97 22.93 -13.96
CA CYS A 437 -2.70 24.11 -13.15
C CYS A 437 -2.47 25.39 -14.00
N SER A 438 -2.08 25.25 -15.26
CA SER A 438 -1.95 26.38 -16.20
C SER A 438 -3.30 27.00 -16.60
N GLU A 439 -4.40 26.24 -16.59
CA GLU A 439 -5.77 26.76 -16.84
C GLU A 439 -6.21 27.75 -15.74
N VAL A 440 -5.54 27.75 -14.59
CA VAL A 440 -5.83 28.69 -13.49
C VAL A 440 -5.16 30.04 -13.73
N GLU A 441 -4.03 30.06 -14.43
CA GLU A 441 -3.26 31.28 -14.68
C GLU A 441 -3.89 32.11 -15.80
N GLU A 442 -4.39 31.46 -16.85
CA GLU A 442 -5.04 32.12 -17.99
C GLU A 442 -6.36 32.81 -17.60
N GLU A 443 -7.12 32.27 -16.64
CA GLU A 443 -8.38 32.86 -16.15
C GLU A 443 -8.18 34.11 -15.28
N GLU A 444 -6.97 34.38 -14.77
CA GLU A 444 -6.65 35.60 -13.99
C GLU A 444 -6.12 36.73 -14.87
N GLU A 445 -5.66 36.44 -16.10
CA GLU A 445 -5.13 37.43 -17.04
C GLU A 445 -6.21 38.00 -18.00
N GLU A 446 -7.37 37.35 -18.10
CA GLU A 446 -8.59 37.86 -18.75
C GLU A 446 -9.50 38.64 -17.79
#